data_AF-A0A920NZ02-F1
#
_entry.id   AF-A0A920NZ02-F1
#
_cell.length_a   1.000
_cell.length_b   1.000
_cell.length_c   1.000
_cell.angle_alpha   90.00
_cell.angle_beta   90.00
_cell.angle_gamma   90.00
#
_symmetry.space_group_name_H-M   'P 1'
#
loop_
_entity.id
_entity.type
_entity.pdbx_description
1 polymer ?
#
loop_
_entity_poly.entity_id
_entity_poly.type
_entity_poly.pdbx_seq_one_letter_code
_entity_poly.pdbx_strand_id
1 'polypeptide(L)' 'MKFKKLHKNINFNSTLIKAKVMNALGSTPNKIDDFMLIADNEIFGTIGGGTLEFQL' A
#
# COMPACT_ATOMS: atom_id res chain seq x y z
N MET A 1 11.68 -4.81 -4.88
CA MET A 1 10.99 -6.13 -4.85
C MET A 1 9.59 -6.04 -4.22
N LYS A 2 8.79 -4.98 -4.50
CA LYS A 2 7.53 -4.69 -3.78
C LYS A 2 6.28 -5.41 -4.34
N PHE A 3 6.31 -6.00 -5.54
CA PHE A 3 5.09 -6.51 -6.22
C PHE A 3 5.09 -7.99 -6.62
N LYS A 4 6.12 -8.78 -6.29
CA LYS A 4 6.16 -10.21 -6.65
C LYS A 4 5.01 -11.03 -6.02
N LYS A 5 4.37 -10.53 -4.95
CA LYS A 5 3.20 -11.17 -4.31
C LYS A 5 1.85 -10.82 -4.95
N LEU A 6 1.78 -9.77 -5.78
CA LEU A 6 0.52 -9.25 -6.33
C LEU A 6 -0.23 -10.30 -7.17
N HIS A 7 0.51 -11.17 -7.85
CA HIS A 7 -0.04 -12.16 -8.78
C HIS A 7 -0.66 -13.41 -8.13
N LYS A 8 -0.43 -13.67 -6.84
CA LYS A 8 -0.85 -14.96 -6.26
C LYS A 8 -2.25 -15.00 -5.67
N ASN A 9 -2.81 -13.85 -5.27
CA ASN A 9 -4.09 -13.79 -4.55
C ASN A 9 -5.03 -12.65 -4.96
N ILE A 10 -4.62 -11.75 -5.87
CA ILE A 10 -5.52 -10.68 -6.32
C ILE A 10 -6.48 -11.23 -7.36
N ASN A 11 -7.78 -11.17 -7.03
CA ASN A 11 -8.82 -11.22 -8.02
C ASN A 11 -8.80 -9.90 -8.80
N PHE A 12 -8.20 -9.86 -9.98
CA PHE A 12 -8.13 -8.64 -10.80
C PHE A 12 -9.51 -8.11 -11.24
N ASN A 13 -10.57 -8.89 -11.01
CA ASN A 13 -11.94 -8.50 -11.27
C ASN A 13 -12.62 -7.80 -10.07
N SER A 14 -11.92 -7.66 -8.94
CA SER A 14 -12.41 -6.93 -7.77
C SER A 14 -11.82 -5.52 -7.69
N THR A 15 -12.46 -4.65 -6.88
CA THR A 15 -12.05 -3.25 -6.77
C THR A 15 -10.68 -3.16 -6.10
N LEU A 16 -9.73 -2.52 -6.78
CA LEU A 16 -8.39 -2.28 -6.26
C LEU A 16 -8.20 -0.79 -6.02
N ILE A 17 -7.96 -0.40 -4.77
CA ILE A 17 -7.71 1.00 -4.38
C ILE A 17 -6.21 1.24 -4.36
N LYS A 18 -5.76 2.32 -5.00
CA LYS A 18 -4.37 2.77 -4.94
C LYS A 18 -4.25 3.99 -4.03
N ALA A 19 -3.55 3.85 -2.91
CA ALA A 19 -3.20 4.94 -2.02
C ALA A 19 -1.77 5.40 -2.31
N LYS A 20 -1.56 6.71 -2.49
CA LYS A 20 -0.26 7.31 -2.82
C LYS A 20 0.11 8.39 -1.81
N VAL A 21 1.37 8.42 -1.39
CA VAL A 21 1.91 9.50 -0.54
C VAL A 21 2.04 10.76 -1.39
N MET A 22 1.19 11.75 -1.10
CA MET A 22 1.19 13.04 -1.80
C MET A 22 2.06 14.09 -1.13
N ASN A 23 2.28 13.96 0.17
CA ASN A 23 3.17 14.82 0.92
C ASN A 23 3.78 14.04 2.08
N ALA A 24 5.00 14.39 2.47
CA ALA A 24 5.69 13.82 3.62
C ALA A 24 6.39 14.96 4.38
N LEU A 25 6.09 15.07 5.68
CA LEU A 25 6.66 16.10 6.54
C LEU A 25 7.49 15.44 7.64
N GLY A 26 8.71 15.94 7.87
CA GLY A 26 9.64 15.37 8.84
C GLY A 26 10.26 14.05 8.36
N SER A 27 10.73 13.22 9.32
CA SER A 27 11.30 11.91 9.01
C SER A 27 10.19 10.87 8.91
N THR A 28 9.92 10.40 7.70
CA THR A 28 8.92 9.37 7.42
C THR A 28 9.58 8.13 6.82
N PRO A 29 9.08 6.92 7.14
CA PRO A 29 9.63 5.68 6.59
C PRO A 29 9.40 5.53 5.08
N ASN A 30 8.44 6.26 4.52
CA ASN A 30 8.10 6.26 3.09
C ASN A 30 8.28 7.65 2.48
N LYS A 31 8.54 7.68 1.18
CA LYS A 31 8.81 8.92 0.43
C LYS A 31 7.57 9.40 -0.33
N ILE A 32 7.59 10.66 -0.75
CA ILE A 32 6.62 11.15 -1.74
C ILE A 32 6.65 10.22 -2.95
N ASP A 33 5.48 9.95 -3.50
CA ASP A 33 5.22 8.99 -4.58
C ASP A 33 5.28 7.50 -4.22
N ASP A 34 5.67 7.11 -3.01
CA ASP A 34 5.40 5.74 -2.55
C ASP A 34 3.89 5.47 -2.56
N PHE A 35 3.51 4.23 -2.87
CA PHE A 35 2.12 3.84 -2.94
C PHE A 35 1.90 2.44 -2.37
N MET A 36 0.67 2.22 -1.96
CA MET A 36 0.12 0.97 -1.46
C MET A 36 -1.14 0.62 -2.24
N LEU A 37 -1.40 -0.67 -2.39
CA LEU A 37 -2.61 -1.18 -3.01
C LEU A 37 -3.45 -1.88 -1.96
N ILE A 38 -4.75 -1.63 -1.97
CA ILE A 38 -5.73 -2.20 -1.05
C ILE A 38 -6.72 -2.97 -1.91
N ALA A 39 -6.76 -4.28 -1.71
CA ALA A 39 -7.79 -5.18 -2.21
C ALA A 39 -8.73 -5.54 -1.06
N ASP A 40 -9.88 -6.15 -1.35
CA ASP A 40 -10.94 -6.42 -0.37
C ASP A 40 -10.45 -7.12 0.91
N ASN A 41 -9.47 -8.04 0.80
CA ASN A 41 -8.95 -8.83 1.92
C ASN A 41 -7.43 -8.72 2.12
N GLU A 42 -6.73 -7.93 1.30
CA GLU A 42 -5.27 -7.86 1.35
C GLU A 42 -4.75 -6.45 1.06
N ILE A 43 -3.65 -6.12 1.75
CA ILE A 43 -2.90 -4.88 1.57
C ILE A 43 -1.52 -5.22 1.00
N PHE A 44 -1.10 -4.48 -0.03
CA PHE A 44 0.19 -4.65 -0.69
C PHE A 44 1.01 -3.37 -0.61
N GLY A 45 2.13 -3.45 0.11
CA GLY A 45 2.99 -2.31 0.37
C GLY A 45 2.68 -1.65 1.71
N THR A 46 3.33 -0.50 1.96
CA THR A 46 3.15 0.30 3.17
C THR A 46 3.37 1.76 2.81
N ILE A 47 2.55 2.64 3.38
CA ILE A 47 2.70 4.10 3.32
C ILE A 47 2.90 4.73 4.71
N GLY A 48 2.61 4.03 5.81
CA GLY A 48 2.81 4.46 7.20
C GLY A 48 3.85 3.68 8.01
N GLY A 49 4.57 2.73 7.41
CA GLY A 49 5.63 1.97 8.07
C GLY A 49 5.15 0.75 8.89
N GLY A 50 3.90 0.33 8.74
CA GLY A 50 3.32 -0.89 9.30
C GLY A 50 2.30 -0.64 10.41
N THR A 51 2.48 0.40 11.24
CA THR A 51 1.53 0.73 12.33
C THR A 51 0.24 1.35 11.81
N LEU A 52 0.34 2.24 10.82
CA LEU A 52 -0.84 2.90 10.24
C LEU A 52 -1.75 1.89 9.54
N GLU A 53 -1.15 0.90 8.88
CA GLU A 53 -1.85 -0.14 8.14
C GLU A 53 -2.57 -1.16 9.05
N PHE A 54 -2.20 -1.22 10.33
CA PHE A 54 -2.85 -2.09 11.33
C PHE A 54 -4.09 -1.45 11.98
N GLN A 55 -4.30 -0.15 11.78
CA GLN A 55 -5.43 0.63 12.30
C GLN A 55 -6.57 0.82 11.29
N LEU A 56 -6.37 0.43 10.03
CA LEU A 56 -7.37 0.42 8.95
C LEU A 56 -8.12 -0.91 8.93
#